data_AF-A0A060CGG0-F1
#
_entry.id   AF-A0A060CGG0-F1
#
_cell.length_a   1.000
_cell.length_b   1.000
_cell.length_c   1.000
_cell.angle_alpha   90.00
_cell.angle_beta   90.00
_cell.angle_gamma   90.00
#
_symmetry.space_group_name_H-M   'P 1'
#
loop_
_entity.id
_entity.type
_entity.pdbx_description
1 polymer ?
#
loop_
_entity_poly.entity_id
_entity_poly.type
_entity_poly.pdbx_seq_one_letter_code
_entity_poly.pdbx_strand_id
1 'polypeptide(L)'
;DDAGMRYMVLTSRHHDGFSMYDTALTDYKITNTPFKRDPAAELAEACARNGNVRLGFYSSLMDWHHPAYRFREESGLAWEDYLDFLSWAGARALHQLW
;
A
#
# COMPACT_ATOMS: atom_id res chain seq x y z
N ASP A 1 2.49 21.85 8.86
CA ASP A 1 3.40 23.01 8.91
C ASP A 1 3.79 23.40 10.33
N ASP A 2 2.84 23.51 11.25
CA ASP A 2 3.11 23.94 12.65
C ASP A 2 4.06 23.02 13.44
N ALA A 3 4.09 21.72 13.11
CA ALA A 3 4.95 20.75 13.80
C ALA A 3 6.41 20.72 13.29
N GLY A 4 6.77 21.52 12.28
CA GLY A 4 8.13 21.59 11.73
C GLY A 4 8.59 20.36 10.91
N MET A 5 7.73 19.36 10.71
CA MET A 5 8.04 18.16 9.92
C MET A 5 8.26 18.50 8.43
N ARG A 6 9.18 17.78 7.79
CA ARG A 6 9.52 17.91 6.36
C ARG A 6 9.17 16.68 5.54
N TYR A 7 8.78 15.60 6.20
CA TYR A 7 8.32 14.38 5.57
C TYR A 7 7.37 13.61 6.49
N MET A 8 6.60 12.71 5.91
CA MET A 8 5.81 11.72 6.62
C MET A 8 5.85 10.40 5.86
N VAL A 9 5.66 9.29 6.58
CA VAL A 9 5.61 7.96 6.00
C VAL A 9 4.28 7.33 6.36
N LEU A 10 3.44 7.05 5.35
CA LEU A 10 2.17 6.37 5.53
C LEU A 10 2.38 4.85 5.51
N THR A 11 1.81 4.14 6.47
CA THR A 11 1.66 2.68 6.39
C THR A 11 0.65 2.36 5.28
N SER A 12 1.16 2.08 4.06
CA SER A 12 0.31 1.77 2.90
C SER A 12 -0.21 0.34 2.92
N ARG A 13 0.57 -0.59 3.50
CA ARG A 13 0.20 -1.98 3.78
C ARG A 13 1.02 -2.51 4.95
N HIS A 14 0.36 -3.05 5.97
CA HIS A 14 1.03 -3.66 7.12
C HIS A 14 1.06 -5.20 7.01
N HIS A 15 1.50 -5.89 8.06
CA HIS A 15 1.55 -7.35 8.11
C HIS A 15 0.20 -8.04 7.92
N ASP A 16 -0.90 -7.36 8.22
CA ASP A 16 -2.25 -7.88 8.01
C ASP A 16 -2.66 -7.96 6.54
N GLY A 17 -1.88 -7.36 5.63
CA GLY A 17 -2.14 -7.34 4.19
C GLY A 17 -3.20 -6.34 3.75
N PHE A 18 -3.71 -5.47 4.63
CA PHE A 18 -4.74 -4.50 4.25
C PHE A 18 -4.13 -3.32 3.48
N SER A 19 -4.68 -3.03 2.29
CA SER A 19 -4.17 -1.92 1.46
C SER A 19 -4.88 -0.61 1.76
N MET A 20 -4.11 0.42 2.14
CA MET A 20 -4.58 1.79 2.39
C MET A 20 -4.66 2.65 1.12
N TYR A 21 -4.68 2.02 -0.05
CA TYR A 21 -4.73 2.63 -1.38
C TYR A 21 -5.59 1.78 -2.31
N ASP A 22 -6.07 2.37 -3.42
CA ASP A 22 -6.84 1.63 -4.40
C ASP A 22 -5.94 0.79 -5.31
N THR A 23 -6.10 -0.54 -5.22
CA THR A 23 -5.31 -1.48 -6.01
C THR A 23 -6.18 -2.50 -6.72
N ALA A 24 -5.74 -2.95 -7.89
CA ALA A 24 -6.38 -4.04 -8.63
C ALA A 24 -5.89 -5.43 -8.18
N LEU A 25 -4.90 -5.49 -7.28
CA LEU A 25 -4.23 -6.75 -6.90
C LEU A 25 -4.97 -7.53 -5.81
N THR A 26 -5.85 -6.88 -5.05
CA THR A 26 -6.63 -7.52 -3.98
C THR A 26 -7.90 -6.74 -3.68
N ASP A 27 -8.93 -7.44 -3.24
CA ASP A 27 -10.15 -6.84 -2.69
C ASP A 27 -10.00 -6.46 -1.20
N TYR A 28 -8.92 -6.85 -0.53
CA TYR A 28 -8.64 -6.49 0.85
C TYR A 28 -7.97 -5.11 0.95
N LYS A 29 -8.77 -4.09 0.65
CA LYS A 29 -8.36 -2.70 0.49
C LYS A 29 -9.38 -1.70 1.03
N ILE A 30 -8.92 -0.50 1.34
CA ILE A 30 -9.71 0.56 1.96
C ILE A 30 -10.91 1.01 1.12
N THR A 31 -10.79 1.04 -0.21
CA THR A 31 -11.89 1.41 -1.13
C THR A 31 -13.04 0.41 -1.11
N ASN A 32 -12.82 -0.82 -0.64
CA ASN A 32 -13.88 -1.82 -0.47
C ASN A 32 -14.62 -1.71 0.87
N THR A 33 -14.13 -0.92 1.83
CA THR A 33 -14.81 -0.62 3.10
C THR A 33 -15.93 0.44 2.94
N PRO A 34 -16.75 0.75 3.96
CA PRO A 34 -17.67 1.88 3.91
C PRO A 34 -17.02 3.25 3.69
N PHE A 35 -15.69 3.39 3.88
CA PHE A 35 -14.98 4.64 3.64
C PHE A 35 -14.93 5.04 2.16
N LYS A 36 -14.88 4.06 1.24
CA LYS A 36 -14.99 4.21 -0.23
C LYS A 36 -14.02 5.18 -0.92
N ARG A 37 -13.01 5.67 -0.21
CA ARG A 37 -12.04 6.67 -0.70
C ARG A 37 -10.61 6.12 -0.64
N ASP A 38 -9.72 6.74 -1.40
CA ASP A 38 -8.28 6.46 -1.40
C ASP A 38 -7.53 7.51 -0.55
N PRO A 39 -7.26 7.24 0.73
CA PRO A 39 -6.57 8.19 1.60
C PRO A 39 -5.09 8.36 1.23
N ALA A 40 -4.46 7.38 0.56
CA ALA A 40 -3.07 7.51 0.11
C ALA A 40 -2.97 8.55 -1.02
N ALA A 41 -3.90 8.49 -1.99
CA ALA A 41 -4.00 9.47 -3.06
C ALA A 41 -4.33 10.87 -2.51
N GLU A 42 -5.31 10.98 -1.61
CA GLU A 42 -5.68 12.26 -0.99
C GLU A 42 -4.53 12.89 -0.20
N LEU A 43 -3.76 12.07 0.52
CA LEU A 43 -2.59 12.54 1.27
C LEU A 43 -1.47 12.99 0.32
N ALA A 44 -1.24 12.25 -0.76
CA ALA A 44 -0.26 12.62 -1.77
C ALA A 44 -0.60 13.97 -2.42
N GLU A 45 -1.86 14.17 -2.81
CA GLU A 45 -2.30 15.45 -3.34
C GLU A 45 -2.15 16.58 -2.31
N ALA A 46 -2.48 16.33 -1.04
CA ALA A 46 -2.34 17.33 0.02
C ALA A 46 -0.86 17.71 0.26
N CYS A 47 0.04 16.73 0.28
CA CYS A 47 1.48 16.95 0.38
C CYS A 47 2.03 17.70 -0.84
N ALA A 48 1.58 17.35 -2.06
CA ALA A 48 1.97 18.02 -3.29
C ALA A 48 1.49 19.49 -3.31
N ARG A 49 0.26 19.77 -2.86
CA ARG A 49 -0.27 21.14 -2.76
C ARG A 49 0.46 21.97 -1.70
N ASN A 50 0.84 21.39 -0.57
CA ASN A 50 1.58 22.09 0.48
C ASN A 50 3.02 22.38 0.05
N GLY A 51 3.68 21.41 -0.59
CA GLY A 51 5.05 21.52 -1.10
C GLY A 51 6.15 21.40 -0.04
N ASN A 52 5.84 21.56 1.26
CA ASN A 52 6.83 21.54 2.35
C ASN A 52 7.00 20.18 3.03
N VAL A 53 6.14 19.20 2.71
CA VAL A 53 6.14 17.87 3.32
C VAL A 53 6.26 16.81 2.22
N ARG A 54 7.34 16.03 2.26
CA ARG A 54 7.52 14.86 1.39
C ARG A 54 6.72 13.68 1.91
N LEU A 55 5.98 13.01 1.04
CA LEU A 55 5.27 11.78 1.40
C LEU A 55 6.10 10.57 0.99
N GLY A 56 6.29 9.65 1.94
CA GLY A 56 6.80 8.31 1.71
C GLY A 56 5.76 7.26 2.08
N PHE A 57 5.97 6.04 1.60
CA PHE A 57 5.09 4.91 1.89
C PHE A 57 5.89 3.76 2.47
N TYR A 58 5.41 3.25 3.60
CA TYR A 58 5.86 2.00 4.18
C TYR A 58 4.96 0.87 3.67
N SER A 59 5.56 -0.15 3.10
CA SER A 59 4.89 -1.41 2.76
C SER A 59 5.63 -2.58 3.41
N SER A 60 4.88 -3.45 4.08
CA SER A 60 5.46 -4.68 4.60
C SER A 60 5.74 -5.69 3.51
N LEU A 61 6.87 -6.41 3.62
CA LEU A 61 7.14 -7.61 2.83
C LEU A 61 6.48 -8.85 3.41
N MET A 62 6.12 -8.82 4.70
CA MET A 62 5.40 -9.90 5.36
C MET A 62 3.89 -9.66 5.21
N ASP A 63 3.15 -10.67 4.80
CA ASP A 63 1.72 -10.55 4.50
C ASP A 63 0.94 -11.77 5.00
N TRP A 64 0.17 -11.59 6.06
CA TRP A 64 -0.62 -12.65 6.67
C TRP A 64 -1.93 -12.95 5.94
N HIS A 65 -2.28 -12.14 4.95
CA HIS A 65 -3.47 -12.30 4.13
C HIS A 65 -3.17 -13.01 2.81
N HIS A 66 -2.01 -12.76 2.21
CA HIS A 66 -1.68 -13.35 0.92
C HIS A 66 -1.45 -14.87 1.04
N PRO A 67 -2.21 -15.71 0.31
CA PRO A 67 -2.16 -17.17 0.44
C PRO A 67 -0.77 -17.75 0.14
N ALA A 68 -0.08 -17.23 -0.87
CA ALA A 68 1.29 -17.65 -1.21
C ALA A 68 2.35 -17.31 -0.14
N TYR A 69 2.06 -16.39 0.79
CA TYR A 69 2.96 -16.06 1.90
C TYR A 69 2.70 -16.95 3.13
N ARG A 70 1.44 -17.05 3.57
CA ARG A 70 1.09 -17.71 4.85
C ARG A 70 0.62 -19.16 4.72
N PHE A 71 -0.03 -19.52 3.61
CA PHE A 71 -0.71 -20.81 3.41
C PHE A 71 -0.31 -21.43 2.06
N ARG A 72 1.00 -21.43 1.78
CA ARG A 72 1.53 -21.75 0.45
C ARG A 72 1.15 -23.17 0.01
N GLU A 73 1.27 -24.14 0.91
CA GLU A 73 0.96 -25.55 0.61
C GLU A 73 -0.53 -25.77 0.36
N GLU A 74 -1.39 -25.14 1.16
CA GLU A 74 -2.84 -25.28 1.08
C GLU A 74 -3.46 -24.49 -0.07
N SER A 75 -2.84 -23.36 -0.44
CA SER A 75 -3.33 -22.50 -1.53
C SER A 75 -2.96 -23.00 -2.91
N GLY A 76 -1.97 -23.89 -3.03
CA GLY A 76 -1.43 -24.34 -4.32
C GLY A 76 -0.64 -23.27 -5.08
N LEU A 77 -0.32 -22.14 -4.45
CA LEU A 77 0.47 -21.06 -5.02
C LEU A 77 1.95 -21.23 -4.72
N ALA A 78 2.80 -20.71 -5.60
CA ALA A 78 4.25 -20.67 -5.45
C ALA A 78 4.71 -19.39 -4.75
N TRP A 79 5.97 -19.37 -4.28
CA TRP A 79 6.55 -18.16 -3.68
C TRP A 79 6.70 -17.03 -4.71
N GLU A 80 6.94 -17.41 -5.96
CA GLU A 80 7.05 -16.53 -7.11
C GLU A 80 5.75 -15.76 -7.36
N ASP A 81 4.58 -16.35 -7.10
CA ASP A 81 3.30 -15.64 -7.20
C ASP A 81 3.23 -14.49 -6.19
N TYR A 82 3.85 -14.64 -5.02
CA TYR A 82 3.95 -13.57 -4.03
C TYR A 82 4.98 -12.51 -4.42
N LEU A 83 6.11 -12.92 -5.02
CA LEU A 83 7.09 -11.97 -5.54
C LEU A 83 6.51 -11.14 -6.69
N ASP A 84 5.72 -11.75 -7.56
CA ASP A 84 5.00 -11.06 -8.63
C ASP A 84 3.98 -10.09 -8.05
N PHE A 85 3.21 -10.51 -7.05
CA PHE A 85 2.31 -9.63 -6.29
C PHE A 85 3.05 -8.42 -5.70
N LEU A 86 4.18 -8.65 -5.02
CA LEU A 86 5.00 -7.59 -4.41
C LEU A 86 5.62 -6.66 -5.46
N SER A 87 6.08 -7.20 -6.59
CA SER A 87 6.65 -6.39 -7.67
C SER A 87 5.60 -5.45 -8.25
N TRP A 88 4.37 -5.93 -8.46
CA TRP A 88 3.26 -5.12 -8.92
C TRP A 88 2.77 -4.11 -7.86
N ALA A 89 2.68 -4.51 -6.60
CA ALA A 89 2.29 -3.63 -5.51
C ALA A 89 3.31 -2.50 -5.31
N GLY A 90 4.60 -2.83 -5.35
CA GLY A 90 5.69 -1.86 -5.27
C GLY A 90 5.78 -0.95 -6.50
N ALA A 91 5.60 -1.50 -7.70
CA ALA A 91 5.66 -0.73 -8.95
C ALA A 91 4.54 0.32 -9.04
N ARG A 92 3.30 0.02 -8.63
CA ARG A 92 2.20 1.00 -8.64
C ARG A 92 2.22 2.00 -7.49
N ALA A 93 2.73 1.61 -6.30
CA ALA A 93 2.99 2.58 -5.23
C ALA A 93 4.01 3.65 -5.65
N LEU A 94 4.81 3.38 -6.68
CA LEU A 94 5.69 4.37 -7.30
C LEU A 94 5.02 5.02 -8.53
N HIS A 95 4.39 4.27 -9.43
CA HIS A 95 3.89 4.81 -10.72
C HIS A 95 2.64 5.69 -10.66
N GLN A 96 1.82 5.64 -9.61
CA GLN A 96 0.59 6.46 -9.52
C GLN A 96 0.80 7.81 -8.80
N LEU A 97 2.04 8.10 -8.39
CA LEU A 97 2.39 9.24 -7.55
C LEU A 97 3.43 10.18 -8.20
N TRP A 98 3.77 9.96 -9.47
CA TRP A 98 4.61 10.83 -10.31
C TRP A 98 4.07 10.92 -11.74
#